data_AF-A0A5C9BUJ7-F1
#
_entry.id   AF-A0A5C9BUJ7-F1
#
_cell.length_a   1.000
_cell.length_b   1.000
_cell.length_c   1.000
_cell.angle_alpha   90.00
_cell.angle_beta   90.00
_cell.angle_gamma   90.00
#
_symmetry.space_group_name_H-M   'P 1'
#
loop_
_entity.id
_entity.type
_entity.pdbx_description
1 polymer ?
#
loop_
_entity_poly.entity_id
_entity_poly.type
_entity_poly.pdbx_seq_one_letter_code
_entity_poly.pdbx_strand_id
1 'polypeptide(L)' 'MGRSERQRELARRRKRGEQVKKFRAKFATAKSQGDKDAIAEKMFRISPFVQLEAAAK' A
#
# COMPACT_ATOMS: atom_id res chain seq x y z
N MET A 1 1.73 13.78 21.95
CA MET A 1 0.50 13.19 21.38
C MET A 1 -0.40 12.74 22.51
N GLY A 2 -1.53 13.41 22.72
CA GLY A 2 -2.57 12.95 23.65
C GLY A 2 -3.16 11.60 23.22
N ARG A 3 -3.91 10.93 24.11
CA ARG A 3 -4.52 9.61 23.85
C ARG A 3 -5.36 9.59 22.56
N SER A 4 -6.12 10.65 22.31
CA SER A 4 -6.95 10.83 21.11
C SER A 4 -6.13 10.97 19.83
N GLU A 5 -5.06 11.76 19.85
CA GLU A 5 -4.15 11.97 18.72
C GLU A 5 -3.42 10.68 18.36
N ARG A 6 -2.95 9.95 19.38
CA ARG A 6 -2.34 8.62 19.21
C ARG A 6 -3.31 7.65 18.55
N GLN A 7 -4.58 7.62 18.97
CA GLN A 7 -5.59 6.76 18.35
C GLN A 7 -5.85 7.12 16.89
N ARG A 8 -5.94 8.42 16.55
CA ARG A 8 -6.08 8.88 15.17
C ARG A 8 -4.89 8.50 14.30
N GLU A 9 -3.68 8.58 14.83
CA GLU A 9 -2.47 8.15 14.14
C GLU A 9 -2.46 6.64 13.90
N LEU A 10 -2.79 5.84 14.91
CA LEU A 10 -2.90 4.39 14.78
C LEU A 10 -3.96 4.01 13.73
N ALA A 11 -5.12 4.67 13.73
CA ALA A 11 -6.14 4.46 12.72
C ALA A 11 -5.64 4.80 11.30
N ARG A 12 -4.93 5.93 11.12
CA ARG A 12 -4.30 6.29 9.84
C ARG A 12 -3.26 5.25 9.40
N ARG A 13 -2.45 4.74 10.32
CA ARG A 13 -1.46 3.69 10.04
C ARG A 13 -2.12 2.38 9.62
N ARG A 14 -3.18 1.95 10.30
CA ARG A 14 -3.96 0.74 9.96
C ARG A 14 -4.59 0.86 8.57
N LYS A 15 -5.27 1.99 8.31
CA LYS A 15 -5.88 2.28 7.00
C LYS A 15 -4.86 2.24 5.86
N ARG A 16 -3.68 2.84 6.05
CA ARG A 16 -2.58 2.75 5.07
C ARG A 16 -2.17 1.29 4.82
N GLY A 17 -1.99 0.50 5.88
CA GLY A 17 -1.66 -0.92 5.77
C GLY A 17 -2.69 -1.73 5.01
N GLU A 18 -3.98 -1.52 5.27
CA GLU A 18 -5.08 -2.18 4.55
C GLU A 18 -5.12 -1.82 3.08
N GLN A 19 -4.93 -0.53 2.74
CA GLN A 19 -4.86 -0.08 1.35
C GLN A 19 -3.67 -0.72 0.63
N VAL A 20 -2.48 -0.73 1.24
CA VAL A 20 -1.29 -1.38 0.66
C VAL A 20 -1.56 -2.87 0.41
N LYS A 21 -2.17 -3.59 1.36
CA LYS A 21 -2.55 -5.00 1.17
C LYS A 21 -3.50 -5.19 -0.02
N LYS A 22 -4.52 -4.35 -0.15
CA LYS A 22 -5.47 -4.39 -1.25
C LYS A 22 -4.79 -4.17 -2.61
N PHE A 23 -3.89 -3.20 -2.69
CA PHE A 23 -3.17 -2.93 -3.93
C PHE A 23 -2.13 -4.02 -4.26
N ARG A 24 -1.48 -4.64 -3.26
CA ARG A 24 -0.64 -5.83 -3.48
C ARG A 24 -1.42 -6.97 -4.11
N ALA A 25 -2.60 -7.28 -3.59
CA ALA A 25 -3.46 -8.31 -4.17
C ALA A 25 -3.82 -7.99 -5.63
N LYS A 26 -4.19 -6.73 -5.92
CA LYS A 26 -4.48 -6.28 -7.28
C LYS A 26 -3.27 -6.37 -8.20
N PHE A 27 -2.09 -5.98 -7.73
CA PHE A 27 -0.84 -6.04 -8.48
C PHE A 27 -0.49 -7.48 -8.87
N ALA A 28 -0.65 -8.43 -7.93
CA ALA A 28 -0.43 -9.86 -8.18
C ALA A 28 -1.40 -10.44 -9.23
N THR A 29 -2.64 -9.95 -9.28
CA THR A 29 -3.66 -10.40 -10.25
C THR A 29 -3.63 -9.67 -11.59
N ALA A 30 -2.92 -8.54 -11.68
CA ALA A 30 -2.88 -7.71 -12.88
C ALA A 30 -2.10 -8.42 -14.00
N LYS A 31 -2.72 -8.55 -15.18
CA LYS A 31 -2.13 -9.21 -16.35
C LYS A 31 -1.39 -8.22 -17.26
N SER A 32 -1.87 -6.99 -17.34
CA SER A 32 -1.28 -5.92 -18.16
C SER A 32 -0.16 -5.20 -17.40
N GLN A 33 0.91 -4.86 -18.12
CA GLN A 33 2.00 -4.07 -17.56
C GLN A 33 1.52 -2.66 -17.17
N GLY A 34 0.67 -2.03 -17.98
CA GLY A 34 0.11 -0.70 -17.65
C GLY A 34 -0.74 -0.69 -16.37
N ASP A 35 -1.45 -1.78 -16.08
CA ASP A 35 -2.20 -1.92 -14.82
C ASP A 35 -1.28 -2.08 -13.62
N LYS A 36 -0.18 -2.84 -13.79
CA LYS A 36 0.85 -2.99 -12.75
C LYS A 36 1.48 -1.64 -12.43
N ASP A 37 1.83 -0.86 -13.44
CA ASP A 37 2.45 0.46 -13.26
C ASP A 37 1.50 1.45 -12.57
N ALA A 38 0.23 1.49 -13.00
CA ALA A 38 -0.80 2.32 -12.37
C ALA A 38 -1.08 1.92 -10.90
N ILE A 39 -1.01 0.64 -10.57
CA ILE A 39 -1.14 0.14 -9.19
C ILE A 39 0.10 0.48 -8.38
N ALA A 40 1.29 0.34 -8.97
CA ALA A 40 2.57 0.68 -8.34
C ALA A 40 2.61 2.16 -7.93
N GLU A 41 2.24 3.08 -8.82
CA GLU A 41 2.16 4.51 -8.52
C GLU A 41 1.20 4.80 -7.36
N LYS A 42 0.02 4.17 -7.35
CA LYS A 42 -0.96 4.33 -6.27
C LYS A 42 -0.40 3.85 -4.94
N MET A 43 0.39 2.78 -4.94
CA MET A 43 1.05 2.26 -3.76
C MET A 43 2.15 3.19 -3.24
N PHE A 44 3.01 3.72 -4.12
CA PHE A 44 4.05 4.68 -3.74
C PHE A 44 3.49 5.97 -3.16
N ARG A 45 2.34 6.47 -3.67
CA ARG A 45 1.66 7.65 -3.12
C ARG A 45 1.16 7.43 -1.68
N ILE A 46 0.76 6.21 -1.32
CA ILE A 46 0.25 5.88 0.01
C ILE A 46 1.40 5.65 1.00
N SER A 47 2.47 4.98 0.53
CA SER A 47 3.66 4.71 1.30
C SER A 47 4.87 4.64 0.37
N PRO A 48 5.79 5.61 0.43
CA PRO A 48 6.95 5.66 -0.47
C PRO A 48 7.93 4.51 -0.25
N PHE A 49 7.87 3.85 0.91
CA PHE A 49 8.73 2.72 1.27
C PHE A 49 8.13 1.34 0.92
N VAL A 50 7.07 1.30 0.11
CA VAL A 50 6.54 0.02 -0.35
C VAL A 50 7.57 -0.60 -1.29
N GLN A 51 8.19 -1.68 -0.84
CA GLN A 51 8.91 -2.58 -1.72
C GLN A 51 7.87 -3.36 -2.54
N LEU A 52 7.86 -3.09 -3.85
CA LEU A 52 7.10 -3.81 -4.87
C LEU A 52 7.94 -4.92 -5.52
N GLU A 53 9.14 -5.18 -4.99
CA GLU A 53 10.03 -6.21 -5.49
C GLU A 53 9.33 -7.57 -5.50
N ALA A 54 9.42 -8.19 -6.67
CA ALA A 54 9.01 -9.55 -6.93
C ALA A 54 9.52 -10.45 -5.80
N ALA A 55 8.60 -11.03 -5.04
CA ALA A 55 8.87 -12.26 -4.32
C ALA A 55 9.04 -13.38 -5.37
N ALA A 56 10.15 -13.34 -6.10
CA ALA A 56 10.74 -14.46 -6.80
C ALA A 56 11.95 -14.87 -5.96
N LYS A 57 11.69 -15.68 -4.94
CA LYS A 57 12.67 -16.59 -4.36
C LYS A 57 12.00 -17.95 -4.25
#